data_AF-A0A1Q5N5Q1-F1
#
_entry.id   AF-A0A1Q5N5Q1-F1
#
_cell.length_a   1.000
_cell.length_b   1.000
_cell.length_c   1.000
_cell.angle_alpha   90.00
_cell.angle_beta   90.00
_cell.angle_gamma   90.00
#
_symmetry.space_group_name_H-M   'P 1'
#
loop_
_entity.id
_entity.type
_entity.pdbx_description
1 polymer ?
#
loop_
_entity_poly.entity_id
_entity_poly.type
_entity_poly.pdbx_seq_one_letter_code
_entity_poly.pdbx_strand_id
1 'polypeptide(L)'
;MPRAATTKVTQPVTDDSIKVRQLSHYQFSWVAGEPAARGTLTLQLVLDEGAWEEVLTVDADDADVLQVLLRSTPIVHYDVSRRTLMFGVTTVGA
;
A
#
# COMPACT_ATOMS: atom_id res chain seq x y z
N MET A 1 -38.20 -21.58 10.55
CA MET A 1 -37.52 -20.31 10.19
C MET A 1 -36.52 -20.60 9.08
N PRO A 2 -36.59 -20.01 7.88
CA PRO A 2 -35.55 -20.20 6.87
C PRO A 2 -34.34 -19.32 7.22
N ARG A 3 -33.13 -19.88 7.09
CA ARG A 3 -31.84 -19.25 7.41
C ARG A 3 -31.41 -18.37 6.24
N ALA A 4 -30.99 -17.14 6.53
CA ALA A 4 -30.53 -16.16 5.54
C ALA A 4 -29.34 -16.70 4.72
N ALA A 5 -29.36 -16.46 3.41
CA ALA A 5 -28.27 -16.80 2.50
C ALA A 5 -27.07 -15.90 2.79
N THR A 6 -25.96 -16.48 3.25
CA THR A 6 -24.70 -15.78 3.45
C THR A 6 -24.14 -15.39 2.09
N THR A 7 -24.08 -14.10 1.79
CA THR A 7 -23.25 -13.58 0.70
C THR A 7 -21.82 -14.04 0.95
N LYS A 8 -21.24 -14.79 0.02
CA LYS A 8 -19.85 -15.27 0.11
C LYS A 8 -18.93 -14.06 0.01
N VAL A 9 -18.52 -13.52 1.16
CA VAL A 9 -17.42 -12.57 1.23
C VAL A 9 -16.18 -13.33 0.75
N THR A 10 -15.61 -12.91 -0.37
CA THR A 10 -14.31 -13.44 -0.82
C THR A 10 -13.29 -13.06 0.24
N GLN A 11 -12.80 -14.05 0.99
CA GLN A 11 -11.76 -13.80 1.98
C GLN A 11 -10.48 -13.39 1.23
N PRO A 12 -9.79 -12.34 1.67
CA PRO A 12 -8.49 -11.98 1.12
C PRO A 12 -7.52 -13.16 1.26
N VAL A 13 -6.69 -13.39 0.25
CA VAL A 13 -5.66 -14.42 0.30
C VAL A 13 -4.52 -13.95 1.20
N THR A 14 -4.51 -14.40 2.46
CA THR A 14 -3.42 -14.16 3.42
C THR A 14 -2.33 -15.23 3.29
N ASP A 15 -1.79 -15.38 2.08
CA ASP A 15 -0.67 -16.29 1.81
C ASP A 15 0.66 -15.53 1.94
N ASP A 16 1.41 -15.83 2.99
CA ASP A 16 2.70 -15.19 3.29
C ASP A 16 3.83 -15.57 2.30
N SER A 17 3.60 -16.56 1.42
CA SER A 17 4.54 -16.91 0.35
C SER A 17 4.55 -15.86 -0.77
N ILE A 18 3.48 -15.07 -0.92
CA ILE A 18 3.39 -13.99 -1.90
C ILE A 18 4.29 -12.84 -1.45
N LYS A 19 5.41 -12.63 -2.16
CA LYS A 19 6.40 -11.59 -1.83
C LYS A 19 6.16 -10.27 -2.54
N VAL A 20 5.57 -10.31 -3.73
CA VAL A 20 5.20 -9.12 -4.51
C VAL A 20 3.69 -9.03 -4.55
N ARG A 21 3.15 -7.93 -4.01
CA ARG A 21 1.72 -7.70 -3.83
C ARG A 21 1.27 -6.47 -4.58
N GLN A 22 0.03 -6.44 -5.04
CA GLN A 22 -0.52 -5.27 -5.69
C GLN A 22 -0.92 -4.24 -4.65
N LEU A 23 -0.58 -2.97 -4.87
CA LEU A 23 -1.08 -1.86 -4.06
C LEU A 23 -2.53 -1.58 -4.44
N SER A 24 -3.46 -1.82 -3.53
CA SER A 24 -4.87 -1.51 -3.73
C SER A 24 -5.16 -0.07 -3.35
N HIS A 25 -4.79 0.35 -2.13
CA HIS A 25 -5.03 1.71 -1.63
C HIS A 25 -3.78 2.23 -0.91
N TYR A 26 -3.65 3.55 -0.79
CA TYR A 26 -2.60 4.16 0.02
C TYR A 26 -3.11 5.41 0.72
N GLN A 27 -2.50 5.75 1.86
CA GLN A 27 -2.83 6.94 2.64
C GLN A 27 -1.57 7.59 3.18
N PHE A 28 -1.37 8.87 2.85
CA PHE A 28 -0.41 9.70 3.56
C PHE A 28 -1.04 10.20 4.86
N SER A 29 -0.26 10.21 5.93
CA SER A 29 -0.66 10.81 7.20
C SER A 29 0.49 11.60 7.82
N TRP A 30 0.17 12.52 8.71
CA TRP A 30 1.14 13.30 9.46
C TRP A 30 0.79 13.23 10.94
N VAL A 31 1.79 12.90 11.76
CA VAL A 31 1.66 12.83 13.21
C VAL A 31 2.49 13.95 13.83
N ALA A 32 1.87 14.75 14.68
CA ALA A 32 2.56 15.82 15.39
C ALA A 32 3.66 15.25 16.29
N GLY A 33 4.83 15.90 16.28
CA GLY A 33 5.86 15.67 17.28
C GLY A 33 5.59 16.47 18.55
N GLU A 34 6.54 16.42 19.48
CA GLU A 34 6.57 17.32 20.64
C GLU A 34 6.52 18.80 20.21
N PRO A 35 6.10 19.72 21.10
CA PRO A 35 6.11 21.15 20.81
C PRO A 35 7.46 21.62 20.28
N ALA A 36 7.45 22.37 19.17
CA ALA A 36 8.62 22.82 18.42
C ALA A 36 9.50 21.72 17.78
N ALA A 37 9.11 20.45 17.85
CA ALA A 37 9.74 19.37 17.08
C ALA A 37 9.03 19.19 15.72
N ARG A 38 9.75 18.59 14.77
CA ARG A 38 9.17 18.19 13.48
C ARG A 38 8.23 17.00 13.70
N GLY A 39 7.06 17.02 13.05
CA GLY A 39 6.19 15.85 12.99
C GLY A 39 6.68 14.78 12.02
N THR A 40 6.05 13.62 12.06
CA THR A 40 6.42 12.45 11.26
C THR A 40 5.40 12.25 10.14
N LEU A 41 5.87 12.20 8.90
CA LEU A 41 5.06 11.76 7.77
C LEU A 41 5.09 10.23 7.70
N THR A 42 3.93 9.64 7.44
CA THR A 42 3.82 8.22 7.14
C THR A 42 3.04 7.99 5.86
N LEU A 43 3.33 6.89 5.20
CA LEU A 43 2.60 6.34 4.07
C LEU A 43 2.12 4.94 4.43
N GLN A 44 0.81 4.77 4.56
CA GLN A 44 0.19 3.46 4.70
C GLN A 44 -0.09 2.88 3.30
N LEU A 45 0.36 1.65 3.08
CA LEU A 45 0.09 0.85 1.91
C LEU A 45 -0.91 -0.24 2.28
N VAL A 46 -2.00 -0.33 1.52
CA VAL A 46 -2.99 -1.41 1.63
C VAL A 46 -2.84 -2.29 0.41
N LEU A 47 -2.41 -3.52 0.62
CA LEU A 47 -2.04 -4.47 -0.42
C LEU A 47 -3.10 -5.56 -0.57
N ASP A 48 -3.33 -6.01 -1.80
CA ASP A 48 -4.24 -7.09 -2.15
C ASP A 48 -5.63 -6.96 -1.45
N GLU A 49 -6.28 -5.80 -1.62
CA GLU A 49 -7.59 -5.47 -1.01
C GLU A 49 -7.64 -5.59 0.52
N GLY A 50 -6.50 -5.31 1.18
CA GLY A 50 -6.37 -5.37 2.64
C GLY A 50 -5.97 -6.74 3.18
N ALA A 51 -5.50 -7.66 2.33
CA ALA A 51 -4.87 -8.89 2.81
C ALA A 51 -3.56 -8.61 3.57
N TRP A 52 -2.90 -7.49 3.25
CA TRP A 52 -1.69 -7.05 3.93
C TRP A 52 -1.64 -5.52 4.02
N GLU A 53 -1.06 -5.00 5.09
CA GLU A 53 -0.79 -3.56 5.25
C GLU A 53 0.66 -3.31 5.66
N GLU A 54 1.22 -2.20 5.20
CA GLU A 54 2.55 -1.74 5.58
C GLU A 54 2.50 -0.23 5.87
N VAL A 55 3.13 0.21 6.95
CA VAL A 55 3.29 1.63 7.25
C VAL A 55 4.76 2.02 7.12
N LEU A 56 5.02 2.98 6.25
CA LEU A 56 6.35 3.52 6.00
C LEU A 56 6.47 4.89 6.65
N THR A 57 7.57 5.14 7.35
CA THR A 57 7.98 6.51 7.68
C THR A 57 8.74 7.07 6.49
N VAL A 58 8.34 8.24 6.03
CA VAL A 58 8.98 8.92 4.90
C VAL A 58 9.34 10.34 5.31
N ASP A 59 10.36 10.92 4.69
CA ASP A 59 10.58 12.36 4.82
C ASP A 59 9.70 13.15 3.84
N ALA A 60 9.80 14.48 3.89
CA ALA A 60 8.94 15.35 3.09
C ALA A 60 9.29 15.33 1.59
N ASP A 61 10.58 15.17 1.25
CA ASP A 61 11.04 15.19 -0.13
C ASP A 61 10.64 13.89 -0.83
N ASP A 62 10.83 12.75 -0.15
CA ASP A 62 10.36 11.45 -0.61
C ASP A 62 8.83 11.41 -0.73
N ALA A 63 8.09 11.99 0.24
CA ALA A 63 6.63 12.01 0.19
C ALA A 63 6.07 12.78 -1.01
N ASP A 64 6.73 13.87 -1.43
CA ASP A 64 6.33 14.62 -2.63
C ASP A 64 6.55 13.79 -3.90
N VAL A 65 7.72 13.18 -4.04
CA VAL A 65 8.05 12.29 -5.17
C VAL A 65 7.10 11.10 -5.24
N LEU A 66 6.85 10.44 -4.10
CA LEU A 66 5.95 9.29 -4.02
C LEU A 66 4.51 9.67 -4.39
N GLN A 67 4.01 10.84 -3.96
CA GLN A 67 2.68 11.31 -4.35
C GLN A 67 2.53 11.47 -5.86
N VAL A 68 3.55 12.01 -6.53
CA VAL A 68 3.54 12.17 -7.98
C VAL A 68 3.53 10.79 -8.67
N LEU A 69 4.44 9.89 -8.27
CA LEU A 69 4.55 8.56 -8.87
C LEU A 69 3.29 7.71 -8.68
N LEU A 70 2.70 7.73 -7.48
CA LEU A 70 1.48 6.99 -7.17
C LEU A 70 0.27 7.52 -7.96
N ARG A 71 0.18 8.84 -8.16
CA ARG A 71 -0.91 9.44 -8.96
C ARG A 71 -0.76 9.21 -10.46
N SER A 72 0.47 9.10 -10.97
CA SER A 72 0.73 8.93 -12.40
C SER A 72 0.74 7.48 -12.85
N THR A 73 0.75 6.52 -11.92
CA THR A 73 0.98 5.11 -12.22
C THR A 73 -0.25 4.27 -11.84
N PRO A 74 -0.96 3.68 -12.82
CA PRO A 74 -2.22 2.99 -12.56
C PRO A 74 -2.04 1.64 -11.85
N ILE A 75 -0.87 1.01 -12.00
CA ILE A 75 -0.58 -0.30 -11.43
C ILE A 75 0.75 -0.20 -10.67
N VAL A 76 0.68 -0.34 -9.36
CA VAL A 76 1.83 -0.29 -8.45
C VAL A 76 1.88 -1.58 -7.65
N HIS A 77 3.08 -2.10 -7.47
CA HIS A 77 3.33 -3.29 -6.66
C HIS A 77 4.30 -2.97 -5.53
N TYR A 78 4.28 -3.80 -4.49
CA TYR A 78 5.20 -3.73 -3.37
C TYR A 78 5.85 -5.09 -3.15
N ASP A 79 7.18 -5.14 -3.19
CA ASP A 79 7.94 -6.29 -2.72
C ASP A 79 8.08 -6.20 -1.20
N VAL A 80 7.33 -7.03 -0.48
CA VAL A 80 7.28 -7.07 0.99
C VAL A 80 8.63 -7.47 1.58
N SER A 81 9.36 -8.38 0.93
CA SER A 81 10.65 -8.86 1.44
C SER A 81 11.76 -7.83 1.27
N ARG A 82 11.73 -7.07 0.17
CA ARG A 82 12.72 -6.01 -0.10
C ARG A 82 12.27 -4.63 0.37
N ARG A 83 11.02 -4.51 0.83
CA ARG A 83 10.36 -3.25 1.18
C ARG A 83 10.49 -2.21 0.06
N THR A 84 10.09 -2.58 -1.15
CA THR A 84 10.32 -1.78 -2.38
C THR A 84 9.02 -1.55 -3.15
N LEU A 85 8.67 -0.29 -3.40
CA LEU A 85 7.61 0.09 -4.34
C LEU A 85 8.09 -0.01 -5.79
N MET A 86 7.25 -0.57 -6.65
CA MET A 86 7.51 -0.77 -8.08
C MET A 86 6.40 -0.12 -8.89
N PHE A 87 6.76 0.90 -9.67
CA PHE A 87 5.82 1.74 -10.41
C PHE A 87 5.72 1.27 -11.85
N GLY A 88 4.57 0.68 -12.20
CA GLY A 88 4.31 0.16 -13.53
C GLY A 88 5.03 -1.16 -13.79
N VAL A 89 4.67 -1.78 -14.90
CA VAL A 89 5.32 -2.98 -15.43
C VAL A 89 5.42 -2.82 -16.95
N THR A 90 6.54 -3.23 -17.52
CA THR A 90 6.66 -3.39 -18.97
C THR A 90 6.42 -4.86 -19.29
N THR A 91 5.45 -5.14 -20.16
CA THR A 91 5.23 -6.50 -20.64
C THR A 91 6.47 -6.94 -21.42
N VAL A 92 7.00 -8.11 -21.07
CA VAL A 92 8.15 -8.67 -21.79
C VAL A 92 7.76 -8.92 -23.25
N GLY A 93 8.57 -8.39 -24.17
CA GLY A 93 8.36 -8.56 -25.62
C GLY A 93 7.37 -7.59 -26.27
N ALA A 94 6.94 -6.55 -25.55
CA ALA A 94 6.23 -5.40 -26.13
C ALA A 94 7.17 -4.41 -26.82
#